data_AF-A0AA51YF04-F1
#
_entry.id   AF-A0AA51YF04-F1
#
_cell.length_a   1.000
_cell.length_b   1.000
_cell.length_c   1.000
_cell.angle_alpha   90.00
_cell.angle_beta   90.00
_cell.angle_gamma   90.00
#
_symmetry.space_group_name_H-M   'P 1'
#
loop_
_entity.id
_entity.type
_entity.pdbx_description
1 polymer ?
#
loop_
_entity_poly.entity_id
_entity_poly.type
_entity_poly.pdbx_seq_one_letter_code
_entity_poly.pdbx_strand_id
1 'polypeptide(L)'
;MDDLPDGGQHPNRTLAMGPDGMLYISAGSTCNACAETNPESATMLRASPDGASRTIFASGLRNTIGFDWQPSTGRLFGADHGIDWLGDEEQLEEFNLIEQGKQYGWPYVYDFSKFNPQDNPPEGISLEQWAAQSQEPMVGYTAHGAPMQMTFYEGSAFPEEFRGDAFIAMRGSWNRRPPSGYEISRVDF
;
A
#
# COMPACT_ATOMS: atom_id res chain seq x y z
N MET A 1 -16.98 -15.55 -0.94
CA MET A 1 -16.75 -14.20 -1.50
C MET A 1 -16.29 -14.39 -2.93
N ASP A 2 -17.17 -14.07 -3.87
CA ASP A 2 -17.00 -14.24 -5.32
C ASP A 2 -17.32 -12.94 -6.08
N ASP A 3 -17.42 -11.83 -5.35
CA ASP A 3 -17.93 -10.52 -5.77
C ASP A 3 -16.96 -9.37 -5.39
N LEU A 4 -15.65 -9.64 -5.33
CA LEU A 4 -14.63 -8.60 -5.16
C LEU A 4 -14.61 -7.64 -6.36
N PRO A 5 -14.16 -6.38 -6.18
CA PRO A 5 -14.04 -5.43 -7.27
C PRO A 5 -13.14 -5.96 -8.39
N ASP A 6 -13.42 -5.51 -9.62
CA ASP A 6 -12.63 -5.84 -10.80
C ASP A 6 -11.14 -5.57 -10.57
N GLY A 7 -10.30 -6.44 -11.16
CA GLY A 7 -8.86 -6.35 -11.01
C GLY A 7 -8.23 -5.19 -11.76
N GLY A 8 -8.82 -4.77 -12.88
CA GLY A 8 -8.21 -3.83 -13.82
C GLY A 8 -6.74 -4.13 -14.06
N GLN A 9 -5.89 -3.11 -13.89
CA GLN A 9 -4.43 -3.23 -14.01
C GLN A 9 -3.77 -3.97 -12.84
N HIS A 10 -4.39 -4.02 -11.66
CA HIS A 10 -3.81 -4.62 -10.44
C HIS A 10 -4.71 -5.76 -9.90
N PRO A 11 -4.74 -6.94 -10.58
CA PRO A 11 -5.66 -8.03 -10.24
C PRO A 11 -5.23 -8.88 -9.04
N ASN A 12 -4.01 -8.71 -8.52
CA ASN A 12 -3.53 -9.47 -7.38
C ASN A 12 -4.33 -9.16 -6.11
N ARG A 13 -4.54 -10.17 -5.27
CA ARG A 13 -5.21 -10.05 -3.98
C ARG A 13 -4.37 -10.76 -2.94
N THR A 14 -3.71 -10.00 -2.07
CA THR A 14 -2.98 -10.57 -0.94
C THR A 14 -3.96 -10.78 0.20
N LEU A 15 -3.87 -11.94 0.84
CA LEU A 15 -4.77 -12.38 1.90
C LEU A 15 -3.95 -12.72 3.14
N ALA A 16 -4.32 -12.17 4.29
CA ALA A 16 -3.74 -12.58 5.57
C ALA A 16 -4.73 -12.41 6.72
N MET A 17 -4.57 -13.26 7.74
CA MET A 17 -5.38 -13.19 8.96
C MET A 17 -4.77 -12.16 9.90
N GLY A 18 -5.57 -11.19 10.32
CA GLY A 18 -5.17 -10.21 11.32
C GLY A 18 -5.18 -10.77 12.74
N PRO A 19 -4.53 -10.08 13.69
CA PRO A 19 -4.50 -10.46 15.11
C PRO A 19 -5.89 -10.38 15.77
N ASP A 20 -6.84 -9.73 15.13
CA ASP A 20 -8.25 -9.65 15.53
C ASP A 20 -9.11 -10.83 15.02
N GLY A 21 -8.49 -11.80 14.33
CA GLY A 21 -9.16 -12.97 13.78
C GLY A 21 -9.95 -12.70 12.51
N MET A 22 -9.76 -11.54 11.86
CA MET A 22 -10.42 -11.19 10.60
C MET A 22 -9.50 -11.39 9.40
N LEU A 23 -10.07 -11.61 8.23
CA LEU A 23 -9.35 -11.72 6.97
C LEU A 23 -9.12 -10.33 6.37
N TYR A 24 -7.88 -9.98 6.09
CA TYR A 24 -7.51 -8.76 5.38
C TYR A 24 -7.16 -9.09 3.93
N ILE A 25 -7.65 -8.25 3.01
CA ILE A 25 -7.58 -8.47 1.57
C ILE A 25 -7.10 -7.17 0.92
N SER A 26 -5.95 -7.19 0.25
CA SER A 26 -5.58 -6.05 -0.59
C SER A 26 -6.41 -6.06 -1.88
N ALA A 27 -6.93 -4.89 -2.24
CA ALA A 27 -7.65 -4.65 -3.49
C ALA A 27 -6.98 -3.47 -4.21
N GLY A 28 -6.17 -3.76 -5.23
CA GLY A 28 -5.48 -2.73 -6.00
C GLY A 28 -6.42 -1.86 -6.84
N SER A 29 -5.87 -0.78 -7.38
CA SER A 29 -6.55 0.14 -8.29
C SER A 29 -6.84 -0.51 -9.64
N THR A 30 -7.87 -0.04 -10.33
CA THR A 30 -8.25 -0.56 -11.65
C THR A 30 -7.40 0.02 -12.79
N CYS A 31 -6.63 1.08 -12.52
CA CYS A 31 -5.91 1.88 -13.50
C CYS A 31 -4.58 2.43 -12.95
N ASN A 32 -3.83 3.12 -13.82
CA ASN A 32 -2.54 3.68 -13.46
C ASN A 32 -2.61 4.91 -12.54
N ALA A 33 -3.57 5.79 -12.80
CA ALA A 33 -3.85 7.01 -12.04
C ALA A 33 -5.23 7.54 -12.46
N CYS A 34 -6.28 7.14 -11.74
CA CYS A 34 -7.64 7.61 -12.02
C CYS A 34 -8.53 7.45 -10.79
N ALA A 35 -9.61 8.25 -10.75
CA ALA A 35 -10.70 8.03 -9.82
C ALA A 35 -11.35 6.65 -10.01
N GLU A 36 -11.47 5.89 -8.92
CA GLU A 36 -12.09 4.57 -8.94
C GLU A 36 -13.62 4.67 -9.04
N THR A 37 -14.22 3.74 -9.77
CA THR A 37 -15.69 3.66 -9.89
C THR A 37 -16.32 2.76 -8.82
N ASN A 38 -15.54 1.81 -8.28
CA ASN A 38 -15.93 0.97 -7.15
C ASN A 38 -15.19 1.46 -5.89
N PRO A 39 -15.89 1.77 -4.79
CA PRO A 39 -15.25 2.24 -3.56
C PRO A 39 -14.32 1.21 -2.89
N GLU A 40 -14.42 -0.08 -3.24
CA GLU A 40 -13.55 -1.14 -2.73
C GLU A 40 -12.21 -1.26 -3.50
N SER A 41 -12.05 -0.56 -4.62
CA SER A 41 -10.77 -0.50 -5.36
C SER A 41 -9.78 0.44 -4.68
N ALA A 42 -8.48 0.13 -4.79
CA ALA A 42 -7.40 0.86 -4.11
C ALA A 42 -7.60 0.94 -2.59
N THR A 43 -7.94 -0.20 -1.98
CA THR A 43 -8.22 -0.32 -0.55
C THR A 43 -7.58 -1.55 0.10
N MET A 44 -7.50 -1.51 1.43
CA MET A 44 -7.43 -2.69 2.26
C MET A 44 -8.83 -3.05 2.73
N LEU A 45 -9.33 -4.23 2.36
CA LEU A 45 -10.61 -4.75 2.85
C LEU A 45 -10.38 -5.61 4.10
N ARG A 46 -11.37 -5.63 4.99
CA ARG A 46 -11.41 -6.50 6.18
C ARG A 46 -12.72 -7.27 6.18
N ALA A 47 -12.64 -8.58 6.31
CA ALA A 47 -13.76 -9.49 6.15
C ALA A 47 -13.82 -10.53 7.28
N SER A 48 -15.01 -11.04 7.56
CA SER A 48 -15.14 -12.21 8.43
C SER A 48 -14.49 -13.44 7.77
N PRO A 49 -13.92 -14.40 8.53
CA PRO A 49 -13.21 -15.55 7.94
C PRO A 49 -14.08 -16.44 7.05
N ASP A 50 -15.39 -16.44 7.28
CA ASP A 50 -16.38 -17.12 6.44
C ASP A 50 -16.77 -16.34 5.17
N GLY A 51 -16.27 -15.10 5.03
CA GLY A 51 -16.57 -14.19 3.93
C GLY A 51 -17.99 -13.63 3.93
N ALA A 52 -18.77 -13.81 5.00
CA ALA A 52 -20.15 -13.36 5.10
C ALA A 52 -20.30 -11.84 5.24
N SER A 53 -19.25 -11.17 5.71
CA SER A 53 -19.20 -9.71 5.84
C SER A 53 -17.84 -9.18 5.39
N ARG A 54 -17.83 -8.00 4.78
CA ARG A 54 -16.62 -7.23 4.50
C ARG A 54 -16.86 -5.74 4.60
N THR A 55 -15.81 -4.99 4.93
CA THR A 55 -15.79 -3.54 5.02
C THR A 55 -14.45 -3.02 4.51
N ILE A 56 -14.43 -1.78 4.02
CA ILE A 56 -13.18 -1.07 3.75
C ILE A 56 -12.51 -0.75 5.09
N PHE A 57 -11.30 -1.28 5.29
CA PHE A 57 -10.48 -0.99 6.46
C PHE A 57 -9.70 0.31 6.28
N ALA A 58 -9.07 0.50 5.13
CA ALA A 58 -8.33 1.71 4.75
C ALA A 58 -8.45 1.92 3.24
N SER A 59 -8.38 3.17 2.77
CA SER A 59 -8.54 3.53 1.36
C SER A 59 -7.39 4.36 0.81
N GLY A 60 -7.39 4.62 -0.49
CA GLY A 60 -6.36 5.47 -1.09
C GLY A 60 -4.99 4.79 -1.14
N LEU A 61 -4.96 3.46 -1.28
CA LEU A 61 -3.75 2.64 -1.42
C LEU A 61 -3.73 2.09 -2.85
N ARG A 62 -2.83 2.56 -3.72
CA ARG A 62 -2.86 2.21 -5.16
C ARG A 62 -2.82 0.70 -5.36
N ASN A 63 -1.83 0.04 -4.78
CA ASN A 63 -1.56 -1.37 -5.00
C ASN A 63 -0.66 -1.94 -3.89
N THR A 64 -1.21 -2.01 -2.67
CA THR A 64 -0.50 -2.53 -1.50
C THR A 64 -0.49 -4.06 -1.50
N ILE A 65 0.47 -4.66 -2.20
CA ILE A 65 0.57 -6.12 -2.29
C ILE A 65 1.17 -6.70 -1.00
N GLY A 66 2.28 -6.14 -0.51
CA GLY A 66 2.93 -6.63 0.70
C GLY A 66 2.43 -5.93 1.94
N PHE A 67 1.90 -6.68 2.90
CA PHE A 67 1.53 -6.16 4.23
C PHE A 67 1.73 -7.21 5.32
N ASP A 68 1.96 -6.76 6.56
CA ASP A 68 2.09 -7.61 7.74
C ASP A 68 1.76 -6.84 9.03
N TRP A 69 1.52 -7.55 10.13
CA TRP A 69 1.31 -6.96 11.45
C TRP A 69 2.57 -7.03 12.29
N GLN A 70 2.94 -5.91 12.90
CA GLN A 70 4.04 -5.89 13.87
C GLN A 70 3.65 -6.75 15.09
N PRO A 71 4.38 -7.83 15.42
CA PRO A 71 3.97 -8.80 16.43
C PRO A 71 3.78 -8.20 17.83
N SER A 72 4.60 -7.22 18.20
CA SER A 72 4.59 -6.59 19.53
C SER A 72 3.41 -5.65 19.77
N THR A 73 2.84 -5.06 18.70
CA THR A 73 1.80 -4.04 18.82
C THR A 73 0.50 -4.39 18.11
N GLY A 74 0.52 -5.37 17.19
CA GLY A 74 -0.59 -5.69 16.32
C GLY A 74 -0.93 -4.60 15.31
N ARG A 75 -0.05 -3.62 15.08
CA ARG A 75 -0.23 -2.56 14.07
C ARG A 75 0.03 -3.10 12.67
N LEU A 76 -0.83 -2.73 11.71
CA LEU A 76 -0.72 -3.15 10.32
C LEU A 76 0.21 -2.20 9.55
N PHE A 77 1.16 -2.77 8.83
CA PHE A 77 2.04 -2.04 7.91
C PHE A 77 1.91 -2.61 6.51
N GLY A 78 2.08 -1.78 5.49
CA GLY A 78 2.05 -2.22 4.11
C GLY A 78 2.93 -1.38 3.19
N ALA A 79 3.38 -2.00 2.11
CA ALA A 79 4.17 -1.37 1.07
C ALA A 79 3.33 -1.19 -0.20
N ASP A 80 3.13 0.07 -0.60
CA ASP A 80 2.27 0.49 -1.71
C ASP A 80 3.09 0.88 -2.94
N HIS A 81 2.56 0.59 -4.13
CA HIS A 81 3.22 0.96 -5.38
C HIS A 81 2.89 2.40 -5.77
N GLY A 82 3.85 3.15 -6.29
CA GLY A 82 3.65 4.49 -6.84
C GLY A 82 2.97 4.50 -8.23
N ILE A 83 2.53 5.67 -8.69
CA ILE A 83 1.98 5.90 -10.05
C ILE A 83 3.06 5.74 -11.13
N ASP A 84 2.72 5.07 -12.23
CA ASP A 84 3.59 4.98 -13.40
C ASP A 84 3.52 6.25 -14.28
N TRP A 85 4.57 6.51 -15.08
CA TRP A 85 4.61 7.51 -16.16
C TRP A 85 4.66 8.98 -15.73
N LEU A 86 4.99 9.27 -14.46
CA LEU A 86 5.29 10.64 -14.01
C LEU A 86 6.79 11.01 -14.06
N GLY A 87 7.67 10.01 -14.19
CA GLY A 87 9.12 10.18 -14.32
C GLY A 87 9.90 9.08 -13.61
N ASP A 88 11.19 8.95 -13.94
CA ASP A 88 12.06 7.90 -13.37
C ASP A 88 12.31 8.06 -11.86
N GLU A 89 12.12 9.27 -11.32
CA GLU A 89 12.38 9.62 -9.91
C GLU A 89 11.12 10.12 -9.18
N GLU A 90 9.96 10.04 -9.83
CA GLU A 90 8.67 10.45 -9.27
C GLU A 90 7.91 9.24 -8.76
N GLN A 91 7.11 9.43 -7.70
CA GLN A 91 6.31 8.39 -7.03
C GLN A 91 7.18 7.35 -6.34
N LEU A 92 7.65 7.72 -5.16
CA LEU A 92 8.34 6.80 -4.27
C LEU A 92 7.44 5.58 -4.01
N GLU A 93 8.04 4.41 -3.85
CA GLU A 93 7.28 3.31 -3.25
C GLU A 93 7.09 3.63 -1.78
N GLU A 94 5.89 3.43 -1.25
CA GLU A 94 5.53 3.94 0.07
C GLU A 94 5.43 2.82 1.09
N PHE A 95 6.01 3.02 2.27
CA PHE A 95 5.77 2.17 3.43
C PHE A 95 4.85 2.88 4.42
N ASN A 96 3.68 2.31 4.64
CA ASN A 96 2.58 2.94 5.34
C ASN A 96 2.26 2.21 6.65
N LEU A 97 2.02 2.96 7.72
CA LEU A 97 1.26 2.47 8.89
C LEU A 97 -0.22 2.54 8.52
N ILE A 98 -0.83 1.39 8.27
CA ILE A 98 -2.20 1.28 7.76
C ILE A 98 -3.17 1.21 8.94
N GLU A 99 -4.04 2.22 9.07
CA GLU A 99 -4.96 2.36 10.18
C GLU A 99 -6.41 2.37 9.72
N GLN A 100 -7.30 1.89 10.60
CA GLN A 100 -8.71 1.80 10.30
C GLN A 100 -9.33 3.18 10.02
N GLY A 101 -10.06 3.28 8.91
CA GLY A 101 -10.79 4.48 8.50
C GLY A 101 -9.91 5.60 7.95
N LYS A 102 -8.62 5.35 7.69
CA LYS A 102 -7.70 6.32 7.09
C LYS A 102 -7.62 6.19 5.57
N GLN A 103 -7.24 7.29 4.93
CA GLN A 103 -6.93 7.34 3.49
C GLN A 103 -5.45 7.67 3.25
N TYR A 104 -4.87 7.17 2.16
CA TYR A 104 -3.43 7.26 1.84
C TYR A 104 -3.14 7.99 0.52
N GLY A 105 -3.98 8.98 0.17
CA GLY A 105 -3.69 9.94 -0.90
C GLY A 105 -4.14 9.55 -2.30
N TRP A 106 -4.06 8.27 -2.69
CA TRP A 106 -4.42 7.84 -4.05
C TRP A 106 -5.83 8.31 -4.46
N PRO A 107 -6.04 8.71 -5.73
CA PRO A 107 -5.03 8.90 -6.79
C PRO A 107 -4.46 10.32 -6.85
N TYR A 108 -4.83 11.21 -5.93
CA TYR A 108 -4.63 12.66 -6.09
C TYR A 108 -3.39 13.19 -5.37
N VAL A 109 -2.98 12.53 -4.30
CA VAL A 109 -1.83 12.90 -3.47
C VAL A 109 -0.93 11.67 -3.32
N TYR A 110 0.37 11.89 -3.34
CA TYR A 110 1.40 10.84 -3.25
C TYR A 110 2.65 11.37 -2.54
N ASP A 111 3.59 10.48 -2.22
CA ASP A 111 4.80 10.79 -1.45
C ASP A 111 4.42 11.53 -0.14
N PHE A 112 5.27 12.48 0.27
CA PHE A 112 5.04 13.39 1.39
C PHE A 112 4.22 14.60 0.93
N SER A 113 2.94 14.37 0.63
CA SER A 113 1.95 15.39 0.27
C SER A 113 2.19 16.10 -1.09
N LYS A 114 2.76 15.41 -2.09
CA LYS A 114 2.84 15.92 -3.47
C LYS A 114 1.54 15.70 -4.22
N PHE A 115 1.22 16.59 -5.15
CA PHE A 115 -0.03 16.54 -5.91
C PHE A 115 0.16 15.86 -7.26
N ASN A 116 -0.71 14.90 -7.57
CA ASN A 116 -0.75 14.26 -8.88
C ASN A 116 -1.22 15.29 -9.93
N PRO A 117 -0.40 15.63 -10.94
CA PRO A 117 -0.79 16.63 -11.94
C PRO A 117 -1.80 16.11 -12.96
N GLN A 118 -2.12 14.81 -12.97
CA GLN A 118 -2.97 14.18 -13.98
C GLN A 118 -4.46 14.15 -13.61
N ASP A 119 -4.82 14.41 -12.36
CA ASP A 119 -6.21 14.28 -11.89
C ASP A 119 -6.53 15.28 -10.76
N ASN A 120 -7.81 15.49 -10.48
CA ASN A 120 -8.28 16.35 -9.39
C ASN A 120 -9.25 15.61 -8.46
N PRO A 121 -9.26 15.91 -7.15
CA PRO A 121 -10.22 15.35 -6.22
C PRO A 121 -11.69 15.60 -6.64
N PRO A 122 -12.65 14.86 -6.04
CA PRO A 122 -14.07 15.10 -6.25
C PRO A 122 -14.47 16.56 -6.00
N GLU A 123 -15.53 17.00 -6.68
CA GLU A 123 -16.03 18.37 -6.59
C GLU A 123 -16.24 18.80 -5.12
N GLY A 124 -15.77 20.01 -4.79
CA GLY A 124 -15.89 20.56 -3.45
C GLY A 124 -14.73 20.23 -2.50
N ILE A 125 -13.71 19.49 -2.95
CA ILE A 125 -12.49 19.21 -2.19
C ILE A 125 -11.27 19.68 -2.99
N SER A 126 -10.38 20.48 -2.38
CA SER A 126 -9.10 20.88 -2.99
C SER A 126 -8.03 19.82 -2.79
N LEU A 127 -6.94 19.87 -3.57
CA LEU A 127 -5.77 19.00 -3.38
C LEU A 127 -5.16 19.16 -1.99
N GLU A 128 -5.09 20.37 -1.46
CA GLU A 128 -4.61 20.65 -0.10
C GLU A 128 -5.52 20.02 0.96
N GLN A 129 -6.84 20.09 0.77
CA GLN A 129 -7.79 19.45 1.68
C GLN A 129 -7.71 17.93 1.62
N TRP A 130 -7.52 17.37 0.42
CA TRP A 130 -7.33 15.93 0.25
C TRP A 130 -6.02 15.45 0.88
N ALA A 131 -4.93 16.20 0.70
CA ALA A 131 -3.64 15.94 1.35
C ALA A 131 -3.77 16.00 2.88
N ALA A 132 -4.43 17.02 3.42
CA ALA A 132 -4.62 17.17 4.86
C ALA A 132 -5.47 16.05 5.51
N GLN A 133 -6.28 15.35 4.70
CA GLN A 133 -7.07 14.19 5.14
C GLN A 133 -6.32 12.86 4.95
N SER A 134 -5.25 12.87 4.16
CA SER A 134 -4.45 11.68 3.85
C SER A 134 -3.35 11.46 4.89
N GLN A 135 -2.97 10.21 5.09
CA GLN A 135 -1.80 9.86 5.89
C GLN A 135 -0.56 9.91 5.01
N GLU A 136 0.53 10.44 5.57
CA GLU A 136 1.84 10.38 4.92
C GLU A 136 2.48 9.00 5.14
N PRO A 137 3.32 8.55 4.20
CA PRO A 137 4.11 7.35 4.39
C PRO A 137 5.12 7.52 5.52
N MET A 138 5.48 6.42 6.17
CA MET A 138 6.56 6.39 7.15
C MET A 138 7.94 6.44 6.48
N VAL A 139 8.07 5.76 5.34
CA VAL A 139 9.30 5.68 4.56
C VAL A 139 8.93 5.71 3.08
N GLY A 140 9.69 6.46 2.29
CA GLY A 140 9.66 6.38 0.83
C GLY A 140 10.90 5.64 0.32
N TYR A 141 10.70 4.73 -0.62
CA TYR A 141 11.77 4.04 -1.35
C TYR A 141 11.94 4.61 -2.74
N THR A 142 13.07 4.29 -3.38
CA THR A 142 13.29 4.63 -4.79
C THR A 142 12.10 4.21 -5.64
N ALA A 143 11.58 5.16 -6.41
CA ALA A 143 10.46 4.94 -7.31
C ALA A 143 10.64 3.70 -8.17
N HIS A 144 9.52 3.04 -8.49
CA HIS A 144 9.43 1.86 -9.34
C HIS A 144 10.12 0.59 -8.78
N GLY A 145 10.50 0.57 -7.49
CA GLY A 145 11.09 -0.60 -6.82
C GLY A 145 10.18 -1.84 -6.72
N ALA A 146 8.86 -1.65 -6.88
CA ALA A 146 7.82 -2.68 -6.90
C ALA A 146 7.83 -3.61 -5.67
N PRO A 147 7.44 -3.14 -4.47
CA PRO A 147 7.39 -3.96 -3.26
C PRO A 147 6.30 -5.04 -3.37
N MET A 148 6.65 -6.32 -3.23
CA MET A 148 5.71 -7.42 -3.45
C MET A 148 5.25 -8.12 -2.18
N GLN A 149 6.07 -8.14 -1.14
CA GLN A 149 5.78 -8.82 0.12
C GLN A 149 6.59 -8.14 1.21
N MET A 150 6.07 -8.15 2.43
CA MET A 150 6.85 -7.82 3.61
C MET A 150 6.60 -8.83 4.73
N THR A 151 7.51 -8.89 5.70
CA THR A 151 7.28 -9.62 6.95
C THR A 151 8.09 -9.04 8.10
N PHE A 152 7.55 -9.11 9.31
CA PHE A 152 8.31 -8.84 10.53
C PHE A 152 9.16 -10.05 10.94
N TYR A 153 10.41 -9.80 11.26
CA TYR A 153 11.37 -10.86 11.57
C TYR A 153 11.38 -11.23 13.06
N GLU A 154 10.90 -12.43 13.37
CA GLU A 154 10.87 -12.99 14.73
C GLU A 154 11.93 -14.07 14.98
N GLY A 155 12.81 -14.31 14.01
CA GLY A 155 13.77 -15.40 14.04
C GLY A 155 15.02 -15.15 14.91
N SER A 156 15.98 -16.07 14.76
CA SER A 156 17.30 -16.03 15.42
C SER A 156 18.49 -16.28 14.49
N ALA A 157 18.28 -16.33 13.17
CA ALA A 157 19.32 -16.49 12.15
C ALA A 157 20.17 -15.21 11.93
N PHE A 158 19.55 -14.03 11.99
CA PHE A 158 20.21 -12.71 11.97
C PHE A 158 20.59 -12.23 13.39
N PRO A 159 21.50 -11.23 13.51
CA PRO A 159 21.83 -10.59 14.78
C PRO A 159 20.61 -10.12 15.56
N GLU A 160 20.73 -10.00 16.88
CA GLU A 160 19.62 -9.65 17.78
C GLU A 160 18.96 -8.32 17.41
N GLU A 161 19.75 -7.34 16.95
CA GLU A 161 19.26 -6.02 16.52
C GLU A 161 18.32 -6.08 15.29
N PHE A 162 18.22 -7.20 14.58
CA PHE A 162 17.29 -7.37 13.45
C PHE A 162 15.91 -7.87 13.92
N ARG A 163 15.80 -8.36 15.15
CA ARG A 163 14.56 -8.97 15.66
C ARG A 163 13.52 -7.88 15.91
N GLY A 164 12.36 -8.02 15.27
CA GLY A 164 11.28 -7.03 15.33
C GLY A 164 11.25 -6.09 14.12
N ASP A 165 12.28 -6.14 13.27
CA ASP A 165 12.33 -5.35 12.04
C ASP A 165 11.49 -5.94 10.93
N ALA A 166 11.16 -5.10 9.94
CA ALA A 166 10.50 -5.55 8.73
C ALA A 166 11.49 -5.77 7.58
N PHE A 167 11.28 -6.83 6.80
CA PHE A 167 11.91 -7.05 5.51
C PHE A 167 10.90 -6.90 4.40
N ILE A 168 11.27 -6.20 3.33
CA ILE A 168 10.42 -5.95 2.17
C ILE A 168 11.12 -6.49 0.92
N ALA A 169 10.42 -7.31 0.14
CA ALA A 169 10.92 -7.84 -1.12
C ALA A 169 10.58 -6.88 -2.27
N MET A 170 11.61 -6.25 -2.83
CA MET A 170 11.50 -5.34 -3.97
C MET A 170 11.71 -6.11 -5.27
N ARG A 171 10.65 -6.28 -6.07
CA ARG A 171 10.71 -7.06 -7.32
C ARG A 171 11.50 -6.37 -8.42
N GLY A 172 11.54 -5.05 -8.39
CA GLY A 172 12.29 -4.24 -9.33
C GLY A 172 11.47 -3.69 -10.49
N SER A 173 11.99 -2.58 -11.03
CA SER A 173 11.32 -1.69 -11.96
C SER A 173 11.22 -2.28 -13.36
N TRP A 174 10.08 -2.05 -14.01
CA TRP A 174 9.92 -2.15 -15.46
C TRP A 174 9.82 -0.77 -16.14
N ASN A 175 9.38 0.25 -15.41
CA ASN A 175 9.06 1.60 -15.89
C ASN A 175 10.06 2.67 -15.41
N ARG A 176 11.36 2.33 -15.38
CA ARG A 176 12.40 3.25 -14.91
C ARG A 176 13.73 3.07 -15.64
N ARG A 177 14.49 4.15 -15.85
CA ARG A 177 15.91 4.11 -16.27
C ARG A 177 16.80 5.04 -15.42
N PRO A 178 17.87 4.54 -14.78
CA PRO A 178 18.28 3.12 -14.70
C PRO A 178 17.26 2.28 -13.90
N PRO A 179 17.28 0.94 -13.99
CA PRO A 179 16.40 0.11 -13.17
C PRO A 179 16.66 0.29 -11.66
N SER A 180 15.62 0.16 -10.83
CA SER A 180 15.65 0.19 -9.35
C SER A 180 14.98 -1.06 -8.76
N GLY A 181 15.11 -1.26 -7.44
CA GLY A 181 14.64 -2.44 -6.71
C GLY A 181 15.57 -3.65 -6.90
N TYR A 182 15.01 -4.85 -7.13
CA TYR A 182 15.78 -6.11 -7.22
C TYR A 182 16.58 -6.43 -5.94
N GLU A 183 15.99 -6.14 -4.78
CA GLU A 183 16.66 -6.19 -3.48
C GLU A 183 15.69 -6.59 -2.37
N ILE A 184 16.26 -6.83 -1.19
CA ILE A 184 15.50 -6.91 0.06
C ILE A 184 15.86 -5.68 0.88
N SER A 185 14.85 -4.88 1.22
CA SER A 185 15.02 -3.71 2.09
C SER A 185 14.67 -4.08 3.53
N ARG A 186 15.41 -3.52 4.49
CA ARG A 186 15.16 -3.66 5.94
C ARG A 186 14.62 -2.32 6.47
N VAL A 187 13.58 -2.37 7.30
CA VAL A 187 13.10 -1.24 8.10
C VAL A 187 13.39 -1.54 9.57
N ASP A 188 14.18 -0.68 10.19
CA ASP A 188 14.55 -0.74 11.61
C ASP A 188 13.39 -0.20 12.49
N PHE A 189 13.06 -0.90 13.59
CA PHE A 189 11.89 -0.62 14.43
C PHE A 189 12.20 -0.40 15.92
#